data_AF-A0A1W6AID5-F1
#
_entry.id   AF-A0A1W6AID5-F1
#
_cell.length_a   1.000
_cell.length_b   1.000
_cell.length_c   1.000
_cell.angle_alpha   90.00
_cell.angle_beta   90.00
_cell.angle_gamma   90.00
#
_symmetry.space_group_name_H-M   'P 1'
#
loop_
_entity.id
_entity.type
_entity.pdbx_description
1 polymer ?
#
loop_
_entity_poly.entity_id
_entity_poly.type
_entity_poly.pdbx_seq_one_letter_code
_entity_poly.pdbx_strand_id
1 'polypeptide(L)'
;MKLTVKRIAENGKLARQATDKQPQQPLYDKNDFTDEKGFIKTPAQLRYYTDLYPYGITTDAMWIYQLIIDWYNREDGSAYPSQYVIARRLRKSVATVKKHISALRSVGLIKLQSRGIGRSNLYLPLKPLDKQVMYERFPLAKQFAEEHETLIDKYEGIDRSTIEPNKKRQEEKKGEKAAENK
;
A
#
# COMPACT_ATOMS: atom_id res chain seq x y z
N MET A 1 4.78 16.48 -14.26
CA MET A 1 5.18 15.54 -15.32
C MET A 1 4.14 14.41 -15.39
N LYS A 2 3.49 14.19 -16.53
CA LYS A 2 2.61 13.02 -16.72
C LYS A 2 3.44 11.91 -17.38
N LEU A 3 3.52 10.75 -16.74
CA LEU A 3 4.21 9.57 -17.27
C LEU A 3 3.17 8.64 -17.91
N THR A 4 3.48 8.11 -19.09
CA THR A 4 2.64 7.09 -19.75
C THR A 4 2.99 5.71 -19.22
N VAL A 5 2.07 4.74 -19.35
CA VAL A 5 2.31 3.34 -18.94
C VAL A 5 3.54 2.76 -19.63
N LYS A 6 3.69 2.99 -20.94
CA LYS A 6 4.87 2.56 -21.71
C LYS A 6 6.17 3.11 -21.12
N ARG A 7 6.21 4.42 -20.81
CA ARG A 7 7.39 5.06 -20.22
C ARG A 7 7.70 4.55 -18.81
N ILE A 8 6.67 4.24 -18.02
CA ILE A 8 6.86 3.63 -16.69
C ILE A 8 7.52 2.25 -16.83
N ALA A 9 7.07 1.43 -17.79
CA ALA A 9 7.67 0.13 -18.05
C ALA A 9 9.12 0.23 -18.53
N GLU A 10 9.43 1.18 -19.43
CA GLU A 10 10.80 1.46 -19.87
C GLU A 10 11.70 1.90 -18.71
N ASN A 11 11.23 2.83 -17.88
CA ASN A 11 11.94 3.26 -16.67
C ASN A 11 12.19 2.08 -15.71
N GLY A 12 11.23 1.15 -15.57
CA GLY A 12 11.40 -0.05 -14.76
C GLY A 12 12.53 -0.95 -15.26
N LYS A 13 12.67 -1.12 -16.58
CA LYS A 13 13.79 -1.87 -17.18
C LYS A 13 15.13 -1.19 -16.89
N LEU A 14 15.20 0.13 -17.02
CA LEU A 14 16.41 0.91 -16.71
C LEU A 14 16.77 0.81 -15.22
N ALA A 15 15.79 0.88 -14.32
CA ALA A 15 16.00 0.72 -12.89
C ALA A 15 16.56 -0.67 -12.53
N ARG A 16 16.05 -1.73 -13.18
CA ARG A 16 16.59 -3.08 -13.00
C ARG A 16 18.04 -3.18 -13.46
N GLN A 17 18.36 -2.68 -14.65
CA GLN A 17 19.74 -2.66 -15.15
C GLN A 17 20.68 -1.86 -14.24
N ALA A 18 20.21 -0.75 -13.68
CA ALA A 18 20.99 0.04 -12.73
C ALA A 18 21.26 -0.74 -11.43
N THR A 19 20.28 -1.53 -10.97
CA THR A 19 20.41 -2.38 -9.77
C THR A 19 21.38 -3.54 -10.02
N ASP A 20 21.25 -4.24 -11.15
CA ASP A 20 22.09 -5.39 -11.51
C ASP A 20 23.57 -5.01 -11.68
N LYS A 21 23.88 -3.74 -11.94
CA LYS A 21 25.24 -3.20 -12.04
C LYS A 21 25.89 -2.87 -10.69
N GLN A 22 25.11 -2.84 -9.62
CA GLN A 22 25.58 -2.50 -8.28
C GLN A 22 25.79 -3.77 -7.45
N PRO A 23 26.59 -3.71 -6.37
CA PRO A 23 26.63 -4.78 -5.38
C PRO A 23 25.22 -5.08 -4.87
N GLN A 24 24.96 -6.36 -4.59
CA GLN A 24 23.67 -6.78 -4.06
C GLN A 24 23.37 -6.04 -2.75
N GLN A 25 22.16 -5.48 -2.65
CA GLN A 25 21.72 -4.84 -1.40
C GLN A 25 21.65 -5.88 -0.28
N PRO A 26 22.01 -5.51 0.96
CA PRO A 26 21.89 -6.42 2.09
C PRO A 26 20.42 -6.79 2.34
N LEU A 27 20.20 -8.02 2.81
CA LEU A 27 18.87 -8.44 3.25
C LEU A 27 18.46 -7.64 4.48
N TYR A 28 17.22 -7.14 4.49
CA TYR A 28 16.66 -6.47 5.66
C TYR A 28 16.03 -7.50 6.60
N ASP A 29 16.60 -7.67 7.80
CA ASP A 29 16.01 -8.47 8.89
C ASP A 29 15.30 -7.54 9.89
N LYS A 30 13.99 -7.70 10.03
CA LYS A 30 13.19 -6.91 10.98
C LYS A 30 13.52 -7.19 12.45
N ASN A 31 14.28 -8.26 12.74
CA ASN A 31 14.73 -8.62 14.08
C ASN A 31 16.14 -8.10 14.37
N ASP A 32 16.80 -7.48 13.38
CA ASP A 32 18.09 -6.83 13.55
C ASP A 32 17.87 -5.39 14.06
N PHE A 33 18.14 -5.18 15.35
CA PHE A 33 18.02 -3.87 16.01
C PHE A 33 19.36 -3.11 16.08
N THR A 34 20.37 -3.53 15.31
CA THR A 34 21.70 -2.89 15.31
C THR A 34 21.76 -1.64 14.42
N ASP A 35 20.81 -1.46 13.50
CA ASP A 35 20.70 -0.24 12.69
C ASP A 35 20.08 0.89 13.52
N GLU A 36 20.84 1.96 13.76
CA GLU A 36 20.36 3.16 14.48
C GLU A 36 19.23 3.91 13.73
N LYS A 37 18.91 3.46 12.51
CA LYS A 37 17.79 4.00 11.72
C LYS A 37 16.47 3.56 12.34
N GLY A 38 15.79 4.53 12.95
CA GLY A 38 14.50 4.33 13.62
C GLY A 38 13.45 3.63 12.76
N PHE A 39 12.54 2.92 13.43
CA PHE A 39 11.44 2.18 12.82
C PHE A 39 10.12 2.91 13.01
N ILE A 40 9.27 2.86 11.98
CA ILE A 40 7.90 3.36 12.08
C ILE A 40 7.00 2.20 12.52
N LYS A 41 6.46 2.28 13.74
CA LYS A 41 5.52 1.29 14.28
C LYS A 41 4.17 1.41 13.59
N THR A 42 3.75 0.35 12.91
CA THR A 42 2.42 0.24 12.29
C THR A 42 1.52 -0.69 13.10
N PRO A 43 0.28 -0.28 13.46
CA PRO A 43 -0.70 -1.18 14.07
C PRO A 43 -1.00 -2.36 13.14
N ALA A 44 -0.83 -3.59 13.61
CA ALA A 44 -0.99 -4.78 12.79
C ALA A 44 -2.41 -4.88 12.17
N GLN A 45 -3.44 -4.48 12.92
CA GLN A 45 -4.85 -4.47 12.51
C GLN A 45 -5.14 -3.54 11.33
N LEU A 46 -4.28 -2.54 11.06
CA LEU A 46 -4.45 -1.64 9.91
C LEU A 46 -4.57 -2.43 8.60
N ARG A 47 -3.93 -3.60 8.50
CA ARG A 47 -4.02 -4.46 7.30
C ARG A 47 -5.45 -4.84 6.91
N TYR A 48 -6.38 -4.95 7.85
CA TYR A 48 -7.77 -5.32 7.55
C TYR A 48 -8.53 -4.19 6.83
N TYR A 49 -8.04 -2.96 6.96
CA TYR A 49 -8.68 -1.79 6.34
C TYR A 49 -8.46 -1.74 4.82
N THR A 50 -7.67 -2.64 4.22
CA THR A 50 -7.67 -2.84 2.77
C THR A 50 -9.05 -3.23 2.25
N ASP A 51 -9.81 -3.96 3.06
CA ASP A 51 -11.14 -4.46 2.71
C ASP A 51 -12.18 -3.32 2.73
N LEU A 52 -11.83 -2.17 3.32
CA LEU A 52 -12.63 -0.94 3.29
C LEU A 52 -12.41 -0.10 2.02
N TYR A 53 -11.88 -0.68 0.95
CA TYR A 53 -11.81 -0.03 -0.37
C TYR A 53 -13.17 0.52 -0.85
N PRO A 54 -14.30 -0.20 -0.70
CA PRO A 54 -15.63 0.36 -1.02
C PRO A 54 -16.01 1.62 -0.23
N TYR A 55 -15.40 1.83 0.93
CA TYR A 55 -15.57 3.01 1.77
C TYR A 55 -14.54 4.12 1.50
N GLY A 56 -13.76 3.98 0.42
CA GLY A 56 -12.76 4.95 -0.01
C GLY A 56 -11.40 4.84 0.69
N ILE A 57 -11.17 3.76 1.45
CA ILE A 57 -9.86 3.48 2.03
C ILE A 57 -8.95 2.86 0.97
N THR A 58 -7.87 3.59 0.66
CA THR A 58 -6.81 3.11 -0.24
C THR A 58 -5.53 2.90 0.57
N THR A 59 -4.55 2.23 -0.02
CA THR A 59 -3.20 2.12 0.55
C THR A 59 -2.57 3.50 0.80
N ASP A 60 -2.82 4.48 -0.08
CA ASP A 60 -2.42 5.88 0.14
C ASP A 60 -3.10 6.50 1.38
N ALA A 61 -4.38 6.20 1.62
CA ALA A 61 -5.08 6.65 2.82
C ALA A 61 -4.49 6.01 4.09
N MET A 62 -4.18 4.71 4.04
CA MET A 62 -3.52 4.00 5.14
C MET A 62 -2.13 4.57 5.43
N TRP A 63 -1.38 4.98 4.41
CA TRP A 63 -0.12 5.70 4.58
C TRP A 63 -0.29 7.07 5.24
N ILE A 64 -1.36 7.81 4.93
CA ILE A 64 -1.67 9.07 5.63
C ILE A 64 -1.93 8.80 7.12
N TYR A 65 -2.67 7.74 7.45
CA TYR A 65 -2.88 7.36 8.84
C TYR A 65 -1.55 7.03 9.54
N GLN A 66 -0.64 6.31 8.87
CA GLN A 66 0.68 6.01 9.44
C GLN A 66 1.53 7.27 9.65
N LEU A 67 1.49 8.24 8.73
CA LEU A 67 2.15 9.54 8.92
C LEU A 67 1.57 10.33 10.08
N ILE A 68 0.25 10.26 10.29
CA ILE A 68 -0.42 10.89 11.45
C ILE A 68 0.07 10.27 12.76
N ILE A 69 0.26 8.94 12.81
CA ILE A 69 0.84 8.26 13.98
C ILE A 69 2.29 8.71 14.19
N ASP A 70 3.10 8.74 13.12
CA ASP A 70 4.51 9.13 13.18
C ASP A 70 4.70 10.57 13.67
N TRP A 71 3.78 11.47 13.30
CA TRP A 71 3.76 12.87 13.76
C TRP A 71 2.96 13.11 15.05
N TYR A 72 2.50 12.06 15.73
CA TYR A 72 1.72 12.21 16.95
C TYR A 72 2.60 12.75 18.08
N ASN A 73 2.26 13.94 18.58
CA ASN A 73 2.88 14.48 19.79
C ASN A 73 2.10 13.98 21.01
N ARG A 74 2.80 13.25 21.90
CA ARG A 74 2.22 12.71 23.13
C ARG A 74 1.79 13.79 24.12
N GLU A 75 2.52 14.90 24.20
CA GLU A 75 2.21 16.01 25.11
C GLU A 75 0.94 16.74 24.68
N ASP A 76 0.81 17.00 23.38
CA ASP A 76 -0.37 17.68 22.80
C ASP A 76 -1.57 16.73 22.58
N GLY A 77 -1.35 15.42 22.73
CA GLY A 77 -2.37 14.39 22.48
C GLY A 77 -2.86 14.33 21.03
N SER A 78 -2.12 14.89 20.07
CA SER A 78 -2.54 15.02 18.66
C SER A 78 -1.37 15.18 17.70
N ALA A 79 -1.63 14.93 16.41
CA ALA A 79 -0.77 15.33 15.31
C ALA A 79 -1.39 16.55 14.60
N TYR A 80 -0.58 17.46 14.08
CA TYR A 80 -1.10 18.68 13.41
C TYR A 80 -0.39 19.06 12.11
N PRO A 81 0.01 18.09 11.25
CA PRO A 81 0.56 18.40 9.94
C PRO A 81 -0.46 19.18 9.10
N SER A 82 0.00 20.16 8.32
CA SER A 82 -0.88 20.77 7.33
C SER A 82 -1.16 19.77 6.20
N GLN A 83 -2.29 19.92 5.51
CA GLN A 83 -2.62 19.08 4.36
C GLN A 83 -1.58 19.23 3.23
N TYR A 84 -0.90 20.38 3.14
CA TYR A 84 0.21 20.61 2.22
C TYR A 84 1.46 19.80 2.59
N VAL A 85 1.75 19.64 3.89
CA VAL A 85 2.86 18.80 4.37
C VAL A 85 2.62 17.35 3.97
N ILE A 86 1.41 16.83 4.21
CA ILE A 86 1.01 15.48 3.79
C ILE A 86 1.10 15.33 2.26
N ALA A 87 0.55 16.30 1.51
CA ALA A 87 0.55 16.28 0.04
C ALA A 87 1.96 16.22 -0.55
N ARG A 88 2.89 17.02 0.01
CA ARG A 88 4.31 17.00 -0.39
C ARG A 88 4.96 15.65 -0.09
N ARG A 89 4.74 15.09 1.10
CA ARG A 89 5.31 13.81 1.52
C ARG A 89 4.89 12.67 0.61
N LEU A 90 3.62 12.63 0.21
CA LEU A 90 3.06 11.56 -0.62
C LEU A 90 3.11 11.84 -2.13
N ARG A 91 3.57 13.03 -2.53
CA ARG A 91 3.53 13.49 -3.93
C ARG A 91 2.12 13.42 -4.53
N LYS A 92 1.10 13.78 -3.73
CA LYS A 92 -0.32 13.82 -4.11
C LYS A 92 -0.86 15.25 -4.13
N SER A 93 -2.00 15.45 -4.77
CA SER A 93 -2.72 16.73 -4.68
C SER A 93 -3.36 16.92 -3.30
N VAL A 94 -3.51 18.17 -2.87
CA VAL A 94 -4.20 18.50 -1.61
C VAL A 94 -5.65 17.99 -1.63
N ALA A 95 -6.32 18.02 -2.79
CA ALA A 95 -7.67 17.46 -2.95
C ALA A 95 -7.71 15.96 -2.65
N THR A 96 -6.72 15.20 -3.11
CA THR A 96 -6.59 13.76 -2.82
C THR A 96 -6.36 13.53 -1.33
N VAL A 97 -5.47 14.31 -0.71
CA VAL A 97 -5.22 14.25 0.74
C VAL A 97 -6.50 14.52 1.54
N LYS A 98 -7.28 15.56 1.17
CA LYS A 98 -8.57 15.86 1.80
C LYS A 98 -9.54 14.68 1.69
N LYS A 99 -9.65 14.06 0.50
CA LYS A 99 -10.50 12.88 0.29
C LYS A 99 -10.09 11.72 1.21
N HIS A 100 -8.80 11.41 1.28
CA HIS A 100 -8.30 10.33 2.14
C HIS A 100 -8.49 10.63 3.63
N ILE A 101 -8.22 11.85 4.09
CA ILE A 101 -8.52 12.27 5.47
C ILE A 101 -10.01 12.10 5.78
N SER A 102 -10.89 12.47 4.85
CA SER A 102 -12.32 12.27 5.01
C SER A 102 -12.68 10.79 5.13
N ALA A 103 -12.12 9.92 4.28
CA ALA A 103 -12.35 8.49 4.35
C ALA A 103 -11.88 7.89 5.68
N LEU A 104 -10.66 8.24 6.13
CA LEU A 104 -10.12 7.82 7.43
C LEU A 104 -11.02 8.24 8.59
N ARG A 105 -11.60 9.45 8.53
CA ARG A 105 -12.56 9.92 9.53
C ARG A 105 -13.85 9.10 9.48
N SER A 106 -14.39 8.85 8.29
CA SER A 106 -15.65 8.11 8.11
C SER A 106 -15.58 6.69 8.65
N VAL A 107 -14.44 6.01 8.51
CA VAL A 107 -14.25 4.64 9.04
C VAL A 107 -13.75 4.59 10.48
N GLY A 108 -13.60 5.75 11.12
CA GLY A 108 -13.19 5.86 12.52
C GLY A 108 -11.72 5.55 12.80
N LEU A 109 -10.82 5.73 11.83
CA LEU A 109 -9.38 5.66 12.08
C LEU A 109 -8.82 6.96 12.67
N ILE A 110 -9.48 8.10 12.44
CA ILE A 110 -9.05 9.38 13.01
C ILE A 110 -10.24 10.20 13.50
N LYS A 111 -10.01 11.04 14.51
CA LYS A 111 -10.86 12.21 14.81
C LYS A 111 -10.15 13.48 14.33
N LEU A 112 -10.94 14.46 13.90
CA LEU A 112 -10.45 15.78 13.54
C LEU A 112 -11.00 16.83 14.51
N GLN A 113 -10.14 17.76 14.92
CA GLN A 113 -10.55 18.96 15.63
C GLN A 113 -10.05 20.19 14.86
N SER A 114 -10.95 21.13 14.59
CA SER A 114 -10.60 22.40 13.94
C SER A 114 -9.92 23.32 14.94
N ARG A 115 -8.89 24.04 14.50
CA ARG A 115 -8.22 25.10 15.29
C ARG A 115 -8.67 26.51 14.88
N GLY A 116 -9.69 26.62 14.03
CA GLY A 116 -10.12 27.87 13.42
C GLY A 116 -9.50 28.13 12.04
N ILE A 117 -9.89 29.25 11.44
CA ILE A 117 -9.52 29.64 10.07
C ILE A 117 -8.00 29.85 9.96
N GLY A 118 -7.40 29.36 8.87
CA GLY A 118 -5.97 29.53 8.58
C GLY A 118 -5.02 28.62 9.36
N ARG A 119 -5.53 27.77 10.26
CA ARG A 119 -4.72 26.83 11.05
C ARG A 119 -4.90 25.39 10.55
N SER A 120 -3.87 24.55 10.73
CA SER A 120 -4.00 23.11 10.48
C SER A 120 -4.97 22.48 11.47
N ASN A 121 -5.67 21.43 11.05
CA ASN A 121 -6.49 20.65 11.98
C ASN A 121 -5.59 19.86 12.94
N LEU A 122 -6.14 19.54 14.11
CA LEU A 122 -5.60 18.47 14.96
C LEU A 122 -6.17 17.14 14.48
N TYR A 123 -5.29 16.16 14.34
CA TYR A 123 -5.59 14.79 13.97
C TYR A 123 -5.32 13.89 15.17
N LEU A 124 -6.34 13.18 15.61
CA LEU A 124 -6.25 12.23 16.71
C LEU A 124 -6.36 10.83 16.13
N PRO A 125 -5.26 10.05 16.03
CA PRO A 125 -5.34 8.69 15.56
C PRO A 125 -6.11 7.81 16.55
N LEU A 126 -7.06 7.04 16.04
CA LEU A 126 -7.80 6.04 16.80
C LEU A 126 -7.22 4.65 16.50
N LYS A 127 -7.34 3.73 17.46
CA LYS A 127 -6.90 2.34 17.26
C LYS A 127 -7.76 1.66 16.18
N PRO A 128 -7.17 0.95 15.21
CA PRO A 128 -7.95 0.17 14.25
C PRO A 128 -8.73 -0.94 14.96
N LEU A 129 -9.89 -1.28 14.41
CA LEU A 129 -10.73 -2.37 14.92
C LEU A 129 -10.13 -3.75 14.59
N ASP A 130 -10.50 -4.75 15.39
CA ASP A 130 -10.30 -6.15 15.01
C ASP A 130 -11.19 -6.53 13.84
N LYS A 131 -10.79 -7.57 13.08
CA LYS A 131 -11.40 -7.92 11.78
C LYS A 131 -12.91 -8.19 11.90
N GLN A 132 -13.33 -8.99 12.88
CA GLN A 132 -14.74 -9.33 13.09
C GLN A 132 -15.58 -8.07 13.36
N VAL A 133 -15.15 -7.24 14.32
CA VAL A 133 -15.85 -6.00 14.69
C VAL A 133 -15.91 -5.01 13.52
N MET A 134 -14.85 -4.95 12.72
CA MET A 134 -14.83 -4.14 11.50
C MET A 134 -15.89 -4.63 10.51
N TYR A 135 -16.01 -5.93 10.24
CA TYR A 135 -17.02 -6.47 9.31
C TYR A 135 -18.45 -6.31 9.81
N GLU A 136 -18.69 -6.48 11.11
CA GLU A 136 -19.99 -6.18 11.71
C GLU A 136 -20.40 -4.72 11.49
N ARG A 137 -19.43 -3.80 11.60
CA ARG A 137 -19.67 -2.36 11.39
C ARG A 137 -19.78 -1.99 9.91
N PHE A 138 -19.05 -2.68 9.04
CA PHE A 138 -18.93 -2.38 7.62
C PHE A 138 -19.18 -3.64 6.77
N PRO A 139 -20.45 -4.08 6.64
CA PRO A 139 -20.77 -5.36 6.01
C PRO A 139 -20.36 -5.45 4.53
N LEU A 140 -20.32 -4.32 3.81
CA LEU A 140 -19.85 -4.29 2.42
C LEU A 140 -18.35 -4.62 2.30
N ALA A 141 -17.57 -4.41 3.37
CA ALA A 141 -16.16 -4.78 3.41
C ALA A 141 -15.98 -6.30 3.35
N LYS A 142 -16.85 -7.02 4.06
CA LYS A 142 -16.85 -8.49 4.07
C LYS A 142 -17.20 -9.04 2.69
N GLN A 143 -18.26 -8.50 2.08
CA GLN A 143 -18.69 -8.88 0.73
C GLN A 143 -17.55 -8.64 -0.28
N PHE A 144 -16.94 -7.46 -0.24
CA PHE A 144 -15.82 -7.13 -1.11
C PHE A 144 -14.63 -8.08 -0.93
N ALA A 145 -14.27 -8.42 0.31
CA ALA A 145 -13.19 -9.35 0.58
C ALA A 145 -13.48 -10.75 0.03
N GLU A 146 -14.68 -11.29 0.26
CA GLU A 146 -15.11 -12.62 -0.23
C GLU A 146 -15.13 -12.68 -1.77
N GLU A 147 -15.68 -11.65 -2.42
CA GLU A 147 -15.67 -11.54 -3.89
C GLU A 147 -14.25 -11.45 -4.45
N HIS A 148 -13.36 -10.70 -3.79
CA HIS A 148 -11.98 -10.57 -4.22
C HIS A 148 -11.18 -11.86 -3.99
N GLU A 149 -11.39 -12.56 -2.88
CA GLU A 149 -10.75 -13.86 -2.60
C GLU A 149 -11.12 -14.88 -3.68
N THR A 150 -12.41 -15.04 -3.98
CA THR A 150 -12.86 -15.96 -5.04
C THR A 150 -12.31 -15.61 -6.43
N LEU A 151 -12.15 -14.32 -6.73
CA LEU A 151 -11.52 -13.87 -7.97
C LEU A 151 -10.04 -14.27 -8.04
N ILE A 152 -9.29 -14.08 -6.95
CA ILE A 152 -7.87 -14.44 -6.88
C ILE A 152 -7.68 -15.96 -6.96
N ASP A 153 -8.49 -16.75 -6.26
CA ASP A 153 -8.45 -18.21 -6.32
C ASP A 153 -8.65 -18.73 -7.75
N LYS A 154 -9.56 -18.09 -8.51
CA LYS A 154 -9.76 -18.40 -9.92
C LYS A 154 -8.51 -18.11 -10.76
N TYR A 155 -7.88 -16.95 -10.57
CA TYR A 155 -6.66 -16.60 -11.30
C TYR A 155 -5.50 -17.53 -10.93
N GLU A 156 -5.34 -17.85 -9.65
CA GLU A 156 -4.31 -18.77 -9.19
C GLU A 156 -4.52 -20.18 -9.77
N GLY A 157 -5.77 -20.66 -9.82
CA GLY A 157 -6.10 -21.94 -10.45
C GLY A 157 -5.74 -21.97 -11.94
N ILE A 158 -6.03 -20.89 -12.67
CA ILE A 158 -5.63 -20.74 -14.07
C ILE A 158 -4.12 -20.75 -14.19
N ASP A 159 -3.41 -19.90 -13.46
CA ASP A 159 -1.95 -19.80 -13.52
C ASP A 159 -1.30 -21.15 -13.24
N ARG A 160 -1.71 -21.85 -12.17
CA ARG A 160 -1.24 -23.19 -11.82
C ARG A 160 -1.48 -24.20 -12.95
N SER A 161 -2.66 -24.19 -13.58
CA SER A 161 -2.98 -25.09 -14.69
C SER A 161 -2.15 -24.83 -15.96
N THR A 162 -1.60 -23.62 -16.11
CA THR A 162 -0.78 -23.25 -17.27
C THR A 162 0.71 -23.53 -17.08
N ILE A 163 1.18 -23.83 -15.86
CA ILE A 163 2.60 -24.04 -15.56
C ILE A 163 3.19 -25.20 -16.38
N GLU A 164 2.59 -26.39 -16.29
CA GLU A 164 3.08 -27.57 -16.99
C GLU A 164 3.05 -27.44 -18.53
N PRO A 165 1.95 -27.00 -19.18
CA PRO A 165 1.94 -26.84 -20.62
C PRO A 165 2.89 -25.72 -21.09
N ASN A 166 3.07 -24.64 -20.31
CA ASN A 166 4.05 -23.61 -20.65
C ASN A 166 5.49 -24.12 -20.50
N LYS A 167 5.77 -24.97 -19.51
CA LYS A 167 7.06 -25.61 -19.34
C LYS A 167 7.38 -26.53 -20.54
N LYS A 168 6.43 -27.37 -20.95
CA LYS A 168 6.56 -28.24 -22.15
C LYS A 168 6.81 -27.42 -23.42
N ARG A 169 6.03 -26.35 -23.67
CA ARG A 169 6.24 -25.44 -24.82
C ARG A 169 7.60 -24.75 -24.80
N GLN A 170 8.14 -24.43 -23.62
CA GLN A 170 9.49 -23.85 -23.51
C GLN A 170 10.58 -24.88 -23.79
N GLU A 171 10.39 -26.13 -23.38
CA GLU A 171 11.31 -27.24 -23.66
C GLU A 171 11.30 -27.58 -25.16
N GLU A 172 10.13 -27.64 -25.81
CA GLU A 172 9.98 -27.83 -27.26
C GLU A 172 10.68 -26.73 -28.06
N LYS A 173 10.45 -25.45 -27.72
CA LYS A 173 11.11 -24.31 -28.38
C LYS A 173 12.64 -24.27 -28.18
N LYS A 174 13.15 -24.83 -27.07
CA LYS A 174 14.59 -24.98 -26.86
C LYS A 174 15.15 -26.13 -27.69
N GLY A 175 14.40 -27.22 -27.85
CA GLY A 175 14.77 -28.35 -28.71
C GLY A 175 14.82 -27.98 -30.20
N GLU A 176 13.81 -27.25 -30.71
CA GLU A 176 13.76 -26.78 -32.09
C GLU A 176 14.93 -25.84 -32.43
N LYS A 177 15.23 -24.87 -31.56
CA LYS A 177 16.38 -23.97 -31.73
C LYS A 177 17.74 -24.68 -31.64
N ALA A 178 17.82 -25.82 -30.96
CA ALA A 178 19.02 -26.64 -30.89
C ALA A 178 19.17 -27.55 -32.13
N ALA A 179 18.07 -27.87 -32.81
CA ALA A 179 18.05 -28.64 -34.05
C ALA A 179 18.34 -27.76 -35.29
N GLU A 180 17.90 -26.49 -35.32
CA GLU A 180 18.21 -25.54 -36.41
C GLU A 180 19.67 -25.06 -36.43
N ASN A 181 20.43 -25.28 -35.36
CA ASN A 181 21.85 -24.90 -35.26
C ASN A 181 22.83 -26.09 -35.41
N LYS A 182 22.35 -27.23 -35.90
CA LYS A 182 23.15 -28.42 -36.26
C LYS A 182 23.08 -28.64 -37.76
#